data_AF-A7SWT9-F1
#
_entry.id   AF-A7SWT9-F1
#
_cell.length_a   1.000
_cell.length_b   1.000
_cell.length_c   1.000
_cell.angle_alpha   90.00
_cell.angle_beta   90.00
_cell.angle_gamma   90.00
#
_symmetry.space_group_name_H-M   'P 1'
#
loop_
_entity.id
_entity.type
_entity.pdbx_description
1 polymer ?
#
loop_
_entity_poly.entity_id
_entity_poly.type
_entity_poly.pdbx_seq_one_letter_code
_entity_poly.pdbx_strand_id
1 'polypeptide(L)'
;MFVAREISADHKDLIHDVSYDFHGRRMATCSSDQSVKVWDLGEDGEWRCTANWKTHSGSVWKVTWAHPEFGQVLASCSFDRTVAVWEEQGKTCSSSYMLDRLFVKRTSLVDSRTSVTDVKFAPRHLGLQLATCSKDGTVRIYEAPDVMNLSQWSLQHEIQCKLSCSCVSWNPSRSAEQLYFNKDIN
;
A
#
# COMPACT_ATOMS: atom_id res chain seq x y z
N MET A 1 6.44 31.25 -4.70
CA MET A 1 5.04 31.25 -5.19
C MET A 1 4.70 29.82 -5.54
N PHE A 2 3.73 29.20 -4.86
CA PHE A 2 3.31 27.84 -5.19
C PHE A 2 2.32 27.91 -6.35
N VAL A 3 2.57 27.14 -7.40
CA VAL A 3 1.68 27.05 -8.56
C VAL A 3 1.10 25.64 -8.55
N ALA A 4 -0.22 25.53 -8.34
CA ALA A 4 -0.92 24.27 -8.50
C ALA A 4 -1.01 23.97 -10.00
N ARG A 5 -0.57 22.77 -10.39
CA ARG A 5 -0.64 22.28 -11.76
C ARG A 5 -1.46 21.01 -11.80
N GLU A 6 -2.30 20.88 -12.81
CA GLU A 6 -3.02 19.64 -13.09
C GLU A 6 -2.05 18.61 -13.69
N ILE A 7 -2.21 17.36 -13.30
CA ILE A 7 -1.38 16.24 -13.76
C ILE A 7 -2.33 15.23 -14.37
N SER A 8 -2.13 14.90 -15.65
CA SER A 8 -2.84 13.83 -16.31
C SER A 8 -2.34 12.48 -15.79
N ALA A 9 -3.17 11.76 -15.03
CA ALA A 9 -2.78 10.45 -14.52
C ALA A 9 -2.72 9.36 -15.61
N ASP A 10 -3.29 9.63 -16.79
CA ASP A 10 -3.36 8.72 -17.94
C ASP A 10 -3.94 7.34 -17.59
N HIS A 11 -4.82 7.27 -16.59
CA HIS A 11 -5.61 6.09 -16.31
C HIS A 11 -6.74 5.99 -17.34
N LYS A 12 -7.08 4.77 -17.73
CA LYS A 12 -8.12 4.54 -18.75
C LYS A 12 -9.54 4.57 -18.19
N ASP A 13 -9.65 4.62 -16.87
CA ASP A 13 -10.89 4.54 -16.12
C ASP A 13 -10.75 5.32 -14.79
N LEU A 14 -11.82 5.35 -13.99
CA LEU A 14 -11.91 6.09 -12.73
C LEU A 14 -10.76 5.76 -11.78
N ILE A 15 -10.19 6.80 -11.18
CA ILE A 15 -9.16 6.72 -10.15
C ILE A 15 -9.86 6.65 -8.80
N HIS A 16 -9.52 5.66 -7.98
CA HIS A 16 -10.20 5.42 -6.69
C HIS A 16 -9.43 5.95 -5.49
N ASP A 17 -8.10 5.95 -5.56
CA ASP A 17 -7.26 6.33 -4.44
C ASP A 17 -5.92 6.89 -4.90
N VAL A 18 -5.37 7.73 -4.05
CA VAL A 18 -4.06 8.34 -4.19
C VAL A 18 -3.36 8.27 -2.84
N SER A 19 -2.13 7.78 -2.82
CA SER A 19 -1.34 7.66 -1.59
C SER A 19 0.07 8.20 -1.79
N TYR A 20 0.48 9.10 -0.90
CA TYR A 20 1.85 9.61 -0.87
C TYR A 20 2.78 8.68 -0.11
N ASP A 21 4.05 8.66 -0.51
CA ASP A 21 5.11 8.07 0.30
C ASP A 21 5.36 8.88 1.58
N PHE A 22 6.15 8.31 2.49
CA PHE A 22 6.46 8.96 3.77
C PHE A 22 7.13 10.34 3.61
N HIS A 23 7.88 10.54 2.53
CA HIS A 23 8.60 11.79 2.27
C HIS A 23 7.82 12.81 1.44
N GLY A 24 6.64 12.46 0.93
CA GLY A 24 5.83 13.28 0.02
C GLY A 24 6.48 13.51 -1.36
N ARG A 25 7.52 12.75 -1.71
CA ARG A 25 8.22 12.86 -2.99
C ARG A 25 7.70 11.88 -4.03
N ARG A 26 6.91 10.89 -3.59
CA ARG A 26 6.30 9.91 -4.47
C ARG A 26 4.82 9.79 -4.18
N MET A 27 4.10 9.39 -5.21
CA MET A 27 2.66 9.21 -5.16
C MET A 27 2.31 7.92 -5.91
N ALA A 28 1.42 7.12 -5.34
CA ALA A 28 0.83 5.97 -6.00
C ALA A 28 -0.64 6.26 -6.28
N THR A 29 -1.09 5.90 -7.47
CA THR A 29 -2.49 6.04 -7.92
C THR A 29 -3.02 4.68 -8.35
N CYS A 30 -4.29 4.41 -8.07
CA CYS A 30 -4.94 3.16 -8.47
C CYS A 30 -6.31 3.41 -9.13
N SER A 31 -6.68 2.55 -10.08
CA SER A 31 -7.84 2.77 -10.94
C SER A 31 -8.66 1.50 -11.19
N SER A 32 -9.90 1.71 -11.66
CA SER A 32 -10.74 0.67 -12.27
C SER A 32 -10.10 0.00 -13.48
N ASP A 33 -9.10 0.64 -14.13
CA ASP A 33 -8.37 0.06 -15.25
C ASP A 33 -7.41 -1.09 -14.87
N GLN A 34 -7.45 -1.50 -13.59
CA GLN A 34 -6.70 -2.62 -13.00
C GLN A 34 -5.20 -2.33 -12.85
N SER A 35 -4.78 -1.09 -13.08
CA SER A 35 -3.39 -0.66 -12.95
C SER A 35 -3.13 0.16 -11.70
N VAL A 36 -1.89 0.07 -11.24
CA VAL A 36 -1.31 1.00 -10.27
C VAL A 36 -0.20 1.74 -10.99
N LYS A 37 -0.16 3.06 -10.79
CA LYS A 37 0.90 3.92 -11.28
C LYS A 37 1.61 4.57 -10.12
N VAL A 38 2.92 4.77 -10.28
CA VAL A 38 3.77 5.49 -9.33
C VAL A 38 4.37 6.68 -10.04
N TRP A 39 4.36 7.79 -9.32
CA TRP A 39 4.79 9.09 -9.78
C TRP A 39 5.89 9.58 -8.84
N ASP A 40 6.98 10.08 -9.42
CA ASP A 40 8.03 10.76 -8.69
C ASP A 40 7.94 12.27 -8.93
N LEU A 41 8.13 13.05 -7.87
CA LEU A 41 8.24 14.51 -7.94
C LEU A 41 9.66 14.90 -8.35
N GLY A 42 9.80 15.51 -9.52
CA GLY A 42 11.08 16.06 -10.01
C GLY A 42 11.52 17.30 -9.23
N GLU A 43 12.79 17.67 -9.38
CA GLU A 43 13.34 18.91 -8.80
C GLU A 43 12.72 20.18 -9.41
N ASP A 44 12.18 20.06 -10.62
CA ASP A 44 11.37 21.06 -11.32
C ASP A 44 9.96 21.24 -10.73
N GLY A 45 9.58 20.38 -9.75
CA GLY A 45 8.26 20.38 -9.15
C GLY A 45 7.19 19.71 -10.02
N GLU A 46 7.58 19.00 -11.08
CA GLU A 46 6.65 18.28 -11.94
C GLU A 46 6.58 16.79 -11.56
N TRP A 47 5.38 16.23 -11.60
CA TRP A 47 5.16 14.80 -11.35
C TRP A 47 5.35 14.02 -12.64
N ARG A 48 6.18 12.98 -12.57
CA ARG A 48 6.47 12.10 -13.72
C ARG A 48 6.13 10.66 -13.36
N CYS A 49 5.42 9.97 -14.25
CA CYS A 49 5.11 8.56 -14.09
C CYS A 49 6.39 7.73 -14.24
N THR A 50 6.79 7.03 -13.17
CA THR A 50 8.02 6.24 -13.13
C THR A 50 7.76 4.74 -13.14
N ALA A 51 6.56 4.29 -12.76
CA ALA A 51 6.11 2.91 -12.91
C ALA A 51 4.61 2.83 -13.21
N ASN A 52 4.23 1.86 -14.05
CA ASN A 52 2.85 1.54 -14.39
C ASN A 52 2.78 0.05 -14.71
N TRP A 53 1.93 -0.68 -13.99
CA TRP A 53 1.73 -2.11 -14.23
C TRP A 53 0.30 -2.52 -13.89
N LYS A 54 -0.14 -3.62 -14.52
CA LYS A 54 -1.40 -4.27 -14.16
C LYS A 54 -1.19 -5.09 -12.89
N THR A 55 -2.07 -4.88 -11.92
CA THR A 55 -1.89 -5.42 -10.55
C THR A 55 -2.86 -6.56 -10.23
N HIS A 56 -4.10 -6.39 -10.69
CA HIS A 56 -5.26 -7.17 -10.29
C HIS A 56 -6.11 -7.56 -11.51
N SER A 57 -7.04 -8.50 -11.34
CA SER A 57 -7.99 -8.89 -12.39
C SER A 57 -9.30 -8.09 -12.34
N GLY A 58 -9.41 -7.16 -11.39
CA GLY A 58 -10.55 -6.29 -11.16
C GLY A 58 -10.12 -4.91 -10.69
N SER A 59 -11.10 -4.01 -10.49
CA SER A 59 -10.86 -2.62 -10.08
C SER A 59 -10.06 -2.54 -8.78
N VAL A 60 -9.02 -1.71 -8.78
CA VAL A 60 -8.16 -1.49 -7.61
C VAL A 60 -8.75 -0.36 -6.78
N TRP A 61 -9.16 -0.66 -5.56
CA TRP A 61 -9.88 0.28 -4.72
C TRP A 61 -8.96 1.19 -3.91
N LYS A 62 -7.90 0.63 -3.33
CA LYS A 62 -6.98 1.35 -2.45
C LYS A 62 -5.55 0.95 -2.71
N VAL A 63 -4.66 1.92 -2.46
CA VAL A 63 -3.22 1.75 -2.48
C VAL A 63 -2.60 2.43 -1.27
N THR A 64 -1.57 1.83 -0.68
CA THR A 64 -0.90 2.39 0.50
C THR A 64 0.59 2.08 0.48
N TRP A 65 1.39 3.02 0.95
CA TRP A 65 2.82 2.86 1.17
C TRP A 65 3.11 2.31 2.56
N ALA A 66 4.09 1.41 2.65
CA ALA A 66 4.68 1.03 3.92
C ALA A 66 5.62 2.13 4.45
N HIS A 67 5.99 2.02 5.72
CA HIS A 67 7.03 2.88 6.28
C HIS A 67 8.39 2.58 5.61
N PRO A 68 9.21 3.59 5.26
CA PRO A 68 10.46 3.40 4.52
C PRO A 68 11.51 2.53 5.23
N GLU A 69 11.36 2.31 6.53
CA GLU A 69 12.19 1.37 7.32
C GLU A 69 12.08 -0.08 6.83
N PHE A 70 10.95 -0.44 6.23
CA PHE A 70 10.71 -1.75 5.63
C PHE A 70 11.04 -1.79 4.14
N GLY A 71 11.63 -0.71 3.59
CA GLY A 71 11.89 -0.55 2.17
C GLY A 71 10.74 0.12 1.39
N GLN A 72 10.85 0.09 0.07
CA GLN A 72 9.86 0.67 -0.84
C GLN A 72 8.78 -0.36 -1.16
N VAL A 73 7.85 -0.51 -0.23
CA VAL A 73 6.76 -1.50 -0.29
C VAL A 73 5.42 -0.80 -0.47
N LEU A 74 4.62 -1.33 -1.40
CA LEU A 74 3.27 -0.92 -1.70
C LEU A 74 2.30 -2.06 -1.45
N ALA A 75 1.12 -1.76 -0.92
CA ALA A 75 0.00 -2.69 -0.89
C ALA A 75 -1.16 -2.12 -1.70
N SER A 76 -1.84 -3.00 -2.45
CA SER A 76 -3.03 -2.67 -3.22
C SER A 76 -4.15 -3.67 -2.91
N CYS A 77 -5.40 -3.19 -2.84
CA CYS A 77 -6.56 -4.05 -2.68
C CYS A 77 -7.53 -3.90 -3.86
N SER A 78 -8.28 -4.97 -4.14
CA SER A 78 -9.11 -5.03 -5.35
C SER A 78 -10.47 -5.68 -5.13
N PHE A 79 -11.37 -5.36 -6.05
CA PHE A 79 -12.64 -6.04 -6.25
C PHE A 79 -12.48 -7.55 -6.51
N ASP A 80 -11.32 -7.99 -7.01
CA ASP A 80 -11.01 -9.40 -7.25
C ASP A 80 -10.85 -10.24 -5.97
N ARG A 81 -11.01 -9.62 -4.80
CA ARG A 81 -10.94 -10.21 -3.45
C ARG A 81 -9.53 -10.44 -2.95
N THR A 82 -8.53 -9.92 -3.65
CA THR A 82 -7.12 -10.09 -3.29
C THR A 82 -6.50 -8.80 -2.80
N VAL A 83 -5.48 -8.95 -1.98
CA VAL A 83 -4.55 -7.87 -1.62
C VAL A 83 -3.17 -8.26 -2.10
N ALA A 84 -2.54 -7.40 -2.89
CA ALA A 84 -1.21 -7.63 -3.41
C ALA A 84 -0.20 -6.75 -2.69
N VAL A 85 0.95 -7.33 -2.35
CA VAL A 85 2.11 -6.60 -1.82
C VAL A 85 3.18 -6.57 -2.89
N TRP A 86 3.68 -5.37 -3.15
CA TRP A 86 4.64 -5.05 -4.19
C TRP A 86 5.89 -4.46 -3.56
N GLU A 87 7.05 -4.86 -4.05
CA GLU A 87 8.32 -4.26 -3.68
C GLU A 87 8.94 -3.62 -4.90
N GLU A 88 9.45 -2.40 -4.73
CA GLU A 88 10.25 -1.76 -5.75
C GLU A 88 11.63 -2.43 -5.84
N GLN A 89 11.93 -3.03 -6.99
CA GLN A 89 13.31 -3.38 -7.32
C GLN A 89 13.94 -2.23 -8.11
N GLY A 90 15.18 -1.90 -7.76
CA GLY A 90 15.87 -0.68 -8.21
C GLY A 90 15.87 -0.46 -9.72
N LYS A 91 16.29 0.74 -10.13
CA LYS A 91 16.29 1.15 -11.54
C LYS A 91 17.01 0.13 -12.42
N THR A 92 16.27 -0.55 -13.29
CA THR A 92 16.90 -1.30 -14.37
C THR A 92 17.49 -0.30 -15.34
N CYS A 93 18.82 -0.15 -15.30
CA CYS A 93 19.57 0.65 -16.25
C CYS A 93 19.47 0.02 -17.64
N SER A 94 18.37 0.23 -18.37
CA SER A 94 18.27 -0.15 -19.78
C SER A 94 17.27 0.71 -20.53
N SER A 95 17.84 1.68 -21.23
CA SER A 95 17.31 2.41 -22.39
C SER A 95 16.17 3.40 -22.14
N SER A 96 16.34 4.59 -22.72
CA SER A 96 15.65 5.85 -22.40
C SER A 96 14.20 5.96 -22.92
N TYR A 97 13.40 4.90 -22.82
CA TYR A 97 12.02 4.91 -23.34
C TYR A 97 11.02 4.03 -22.59
N MET A 98 11.37 3.45 -21.43
CA MET A 98 10.40 2.73 -20.59
C MET A 98 10.53 3.14 -19.12
N LEU A 99 9.43 2.95 -18.39
CA LEU A 99 9.26 3.20 -16.96
C LEU A 99 10.50 2.78 -16.18
N ASP A 100 11.11 3.74 -15.47
CA ASP A 100 12.42 3.63 -14.81
C ASP A 100 12.44 2.61 -13.65
N ARG A 101 11.29 2.27 -13.09
CA ARG A 101 11.16 1.47 -11.86
C ARG A 101 10.30 0.23 -12.09
N LEU A 102 10.72 -0.89 -11.51
CA LEU A 102 10.00 -2.16 -11.56
C LEU A 102 9.44 -2.51 -10.19
N PHE A 103 8.12 -2.63 -10.09
CA PHE A 103 7.47 -3.19 -8.91
C PHE A 103 7.22 -4.68 -9.12
N VAL A 104 7.81 -5.50 -8.25
CA VAL A 104 7.67 -6.96 -8.29
C VAL A 104 6.63 -7.40 -7.27
N LYS A 105 5.68 -8.23 -7.69
CA LYS A 105 4.70 -8.83 -6.80
C LYS A 105 5.40 -9.79 -5.85
N ARG A 106 5.34 -9.53 -4.54
CA ARG A 106 5.95 -10.40 -3.52
C ARG A 106 4.96 -11.40 -2.97
N THR A 107 3.73 -10.96 -2.74
CA THR A 107 2.66 -11.86 -2.30
C THR A 107 1.29 -11.41 -2.79
N SER A 108 0.34 -12.33 -2.73
CA SER A 108 -1.08 -12.10 -2.97
C SER A 108 -1.87 -12.77 -1.84
N LEU A 109 -2.46 -11.97 -0.97
CA LEU A 109 -3.32 -12.42 0.11
C LEU A 109 -4.71 -12.71 -0.46
N VAL A 110 -5.20 -13.93 -0.27
CA VAL A 110 -6.41 -14.45 -0.91
C VAL A 110 -7.45 -14.96 0.09
N ASP A 111 -7.29 -14.64 1.38
CA ASP A 111 -8.18 -15.14 2.45
C ASP A 111 -9.57 -14.50 2.41
N SER A 112 -9.71 -13.33 1.78
CA SER A 112 -10.99 -12.63 1.70
C SER A 112 -11.95 -13.32 0.74
N ARG A 113 -13.18 -13.59 1.21
CA ARG A 113 -14.23 -14.23 0.40
C ARG A 113 -14.95 -13.24 -0.53
N THR A 114 -14.90 -11.95 -0.19
CA THR A 114 -15.55 -10.87 -0.93
C THR A 114 -14.59 -9.71 -1.20
N SER A 115 -15.04 -8.70 -1.94
CA SER A 115 -14.19 -7.58 -2.36
C SER A 115 -13.53 -6.90 -1.17
N VAL A 116 -12.22 -6.68 -1.26
CA VAL A 116 -11.50 -5.93 -0.23
C VAL A 116 -11.71 -4.44 -0.50
N THR A 117 -12.23 -3.74 0.50
CA THR A 117 -12.65 -2.34 0.38
C THR A 117 -11.56 -1.37 0.81
N ASP A 118 -10.71 -1.76 1.76
CA ASP A 118 -9.60 -0.93 2.23
C ASP A 118 -8.41 -1.76 2.70
N VAL A 119 -7.23 -1.15 2.63
CA VAL A 119 -5.95 -1.71 3.06
C VAL A 119 -5.05 -0.61 3.62
N LYS A 120 -4.50 -0.83 4.81
CA LYS A 120 -3.59 0.13 5.48
C LYS A 120 -2.47 -0.59 6.22
N PHE A 121 -1.24 -0.14 5.98
CA PHE A 121 -0.09 -0.55 6.81
C PHE A 121 -0.22 0.00 8.22
N ALA A 122 0.24 -0.79 9.18
CA ALA A 122 0.34 -0.38 10.57
C ALA A 122 1.51 0.60 10.77
N PRO A 123 1.49 1.37 11.87
CA PRO A 123 2.64 2.17 12.28
C PRO A 123 3.90 1.31 12.49
N ARG A 124 5.07 1.84 12.10
CA ARG A 124 6.36 1.12 12.14
C ARG A 124 6.72 0.43 13.47
N HIS A 125 6.20 0.93 14.59
CA HIS A 125 6.52 0.40 15.92
C HIS A 125 5.79 -0.90 16.24
N LEU A 126 4.78 -1.28 15.45
CA LEU A 126 4.10 -2.58 15.53
C LEU A 126 4.73 -3.61 14.57
N GLY A 127 5.80 -3.25 13.87
CA GLY A 127 6.39 -4.07 12.81
C GLY A 127 5.68 -3.91 11.46
N LEU A 128 6.00 -4.81 10.52
CA LEU A 128 5.41 -4.81 9.19
C LEU A 128 4.07 -5.54 9.22
N GLN A 129 3.04 -4.80 9.62
CA GLN A 129 1.66 -5.27 9.67
C GLN A 129 0.78 -4.57 8.65
N LEU A 130 -0.25 -5.28 8.19
CA LEU A 130 -1.21 -4.83 7.19
C LEU A 130 -2.63 -5.15 7.67
N ALA A 131 -3.47 -4.14 7.83
CA ALA A 131 -4.90 -4.33 8.04
C ALA A 131 -5.62 -4.27 6.69
N THR A 132 -6.59 -5.16 6.53
CA THR A 132 -7.50 -5.19 5.38
C THR A 132 -8.92 -5.27 5.90
N CYS A 133 -9.85 -4.64 5.20
CA CYS A 133 -11.27 -4.83 5.47
C CYS A 133 -12.01 -5.26 4.20
N SER A 134 -12.96 -6.17 4.36
CA SER A 134 -13.73 -6.72 3.26
C SER A 134 -15.22 -6.39 3.41
N LYS A 135 -15.94 -6.46 2.30
CA LYS A 135 -17.36 -6.14 2.22
C LYS A 135 -18.23 -7.11 3.03
N ASP A 136 -17.73 -8.31 3.30
CA ASP A 136 -18.32 -9.31 4.21
C ASP A 136 -18.31 -8.89 5.68
N GLY A 137 -17.69 -7.75 6.01
CA GLY A 137 -17.55 -7.28 7.38
C GLY A 137 -16.38 -7.91 8.12
N THR A 138 -15.49 -8.64 7.45
CA THR A 138 -14.30 -9.17 8.10
C THR A 138 -13.13 -8.20 7.98
N VAL A 139 -12.49 -7.91 9.11
CA VAL A 139 -11.21 -7.21 9.19
C VAL A 139 -10.12 -8.24 9.46
N ARG A 140 -9.08 -8.24 8.63
CA ARG A 140 -7.94 -9.15 8.76
C ARG A 140 -6.66 -8.35 8.98
N ILE A 141 -5.87 -8.77 9.96
CA ILE A 141 -4.55 -8.20 10.25
C ILE A 141 -3.51 -9.26 9.89
N TYR A 142 -2.63 -8.89 8.98
CA TYR A 142 -1.50 -9.71 8.55
C TYR A 142 -0.20 -9.13 9.08
N GLU A 143 0.76 -9.99 9.37
CA GLU A 143 2.12 -9.61 9.77
C GLU A 143 3.14 -10.37 8.93
N ALA A 144 4.13 -9.66 8.41
CA ALA A 144 5.31 -10.25 7.81
C ALA A 144 6.33 -10.52 8.93
N PRO A 145 6.59 -11.79 9.30
CA PRO A 145 7.50 -12.12 10.41
C PRO A 145 8.95 -11.74 10.09
N ASP A 146 9.30 -11.75 8.81
CA ASP A 146 10.61 -11.35 8.30
C ASP A 146 10.44 -10.22 7.27
N VAL A 147 10.93 -9.04 7.63
CA VAL A 147 10.92 -7.84 6.78
C VAL A 147 11.71 -8.05 5.49
N MET A 148 12.72 -8.92 5.52
CA MET A 148 13.54 -9.24 4.34
C MET A 148 12.82 -10.21 3.39
N ASN A 149 11.81 -10.94 3.88
CA ASN A 149 11.04 -11.90 3.09
C ASN A 149 9.56 -11.50 2.98
N LEU A 150 9.30 -10.50 2.15
CA LEU A 150 7.96 -9.98 1.86
C LEU A 150 7.02 -10.98 1.17
N SER A 151 7.48 -12.18 0.83
CA SER A 151 6.61 -13.23 0.27
C SER A 151 5.78 -13.94 1.34
N GLN A 152 6.23 -13.90 2.59
CA GLN A 152 5.59 -14.60 3.71
C GLN A 152 4.83 -13.63 4.59
N TRP A 153 3.52 -13.82 4.64
CA TRP A 153 2.61 -13.05 5.48
C TRP A 153 1.74 -14.01 6.28
N SER A 154 1.69 -13.79 7.58
CA SER A 154 0.91 -14.58 8.53
C SER A 154 -0.37 -13.84 8.88
N LEU A 155 -1.52 -14.52 8.83
CA LEU A 155 -2.77 -13.97 9.34
C LEU A 155 -2.72 -14.00 10.87
N GLN A 156 -2.65 -12.84 11.50
CA GLN A 156 -2.58 -12.71 12.95
C GLN A 156 -3.97 -12.70 13.57
N HIS A 157 -4.85 -11.85 13.02
CA HIS A 157 -6.18 -11.63 13.59
C HIS A 157 -7.23 -11.60 12.48
N GLU A 158 -8.37 -12.23 12.76
CA GLU A 158 -9.57 -12.16 11.95
C GLU A 158 -10.73 -11.71 12.84
N ILE A 159 -11.27 -10.53 12.54
CA ILE A 159 -12.30 -9.88 13.34
C ILE A 159 -13.55 -9.77 12.49
N GLN A 160 -14.62 -10.44 12.92
CA GLN A 160 -15.91 -10.39 12.21
C GLN A 160 -16.76 -9.24 12.76
N CYS A 161 -17.10 -8.30 11.88
CA CYS A 161 -18.09 -7.26 12.15
C CYS A 161 -19.47 -7.72 11.66
N LYS A 162 -20.53 -7.17 12.28
CA LYS A 162 -21.93 -7.46 11.92
C LYS A 162 -22.37 -6.78 10.62
N LEU A 163 -21.62 -5.78 10.17
CA LEU A 163 -21.92 -4.94 9.01
C LEU A 163 -20.72 -4.96 8.06
N SER A 164 -20.97 -4.63 6.80
CA SER A 164 -19.91 -4.48 5.79
C SER A 164 -18.93 -3.38 6.18
N CYS A 165 -17.64 -3.64 6.07
CA CYS A 165 -16.60 -2.65 6.33
C CYS A 165 -16.27 -1.88 5.06
N SER A 166 -16.22 -0.55 5.16
CA SER A 166 -15.87 0.34 4.04
C SER A 166 -14.46 0.91 4.13
N CYS A 167 -13.94 1.07 5.35
CA CYS A 167 -12.64 1.69 5.60
C CYS A 167 -12.00 1.14 6.87
N VAL A 168 -10.68 1.19 6.92
CA VAL A 168 -9.88 0.86 8.11
C VAL A 168 -8.83 1.95 8.33
N SER A 169 -8.55 2.27 9.60
CA SER A 169 -7.47 3.19 9.95
C SER A 169 -6.82 2.75 11.25
N TRP A 170 -5.49 2.73 11.25
CA TRP A 170 -4.71 2.51 12.46
C TRP A 170 -4.62 3.80 13.29
N ASN A 171 -4.48 3.66 14.60
CA ASN A 171 -4.05 4.78 15.43
C ASN A 171 -2.53 4.98 15.21
N PRO A 172 -2.07 6.16 14.75
CA PRO A 172 -0.66 6.41 14.50
C PRO A 172 0.17 6.59 15.78
N SER A 173 -0.50 6.84 16.90
CA SER A 173 0.14 7.14 18.18
C SER A 173 0.89 5.93 18.73
N ARG A 174 2.09 6.17 19.27
CA ARG A 174 2.72 5.24 20.19
C ARG A 174 2.03 5.42 21.54
N SER A 175 1.23 4.47 22.00
CA SER A 175 0.64 4.56 23.33
C SER A 175 1.77 4.60 24.38
N ALA A 176 1.61 5.47 25.39
CA ALA A 176 2.58 5.65 26.46
C ALA A 176 2.79 4.37 27.31
N GLU A 177 1.86 3.41 27.27
CA GLU A 177 1.94 2.16 28.04
C GLU A 177 3.14 1.28 27.65
N GLN A 178 3.65 1.37 26.41
CA GLN A 178 4.89 0.68 26.03
C GLN A 178 6.16 1.31 26.65
N LEU A 179 6.10 2.56 27.12
CA LEU A 179 7.24 3.22 27.76
C LEU A 179 7.36 2.89 29.26
N TYR A 180 6.27 2.49 29.91
CA TYR A 180 6.27 2.13 31.34
C TYR A 180 6.73 0.68 31.58
N PHE A 181 6.45 -0.26 30.67
CA PHE A 181 6.92 -1.64 30.82
C PHE A 181 8.44 -1.82 30.68
N ASN A 182 9.15 -0.86 30.09
CA ASN A 182 10.61 -0.92 29.92
C ASN A 182 11.40 -0.16 31.02
N LYS A 183 10.74 0.40 32.03
CA LYS A 183 11.42 1.11 33.13
C LYS A 183 11.50 0.33 34.44
N ASP A 184 10.79 -0.78 34.58
CA ASP A 184 10.71 -1.53 35.85
C ASP A 184 11.55 -2.82 35.89
N ILE A 185 12.59 -2.93 35.04
CA ILE A 185 13.58 -4.02 35.15
C ILE A 185 14.98 -3.41 35.18
N ASN A 186 15.40 -2.95 36.36
CA ASN A 186 16.79 -2.85 36.80
C ASN A 186 16.84 -2.89 38.33
#